data_AF-A0A9D7FE01-F1
#
_entry.id   AF-A0A9D7FE01-F1
#
_cell.length_a   1.000
_cell.length_b   1.000
_cell.length_c   1.000
_cell.angle_alpha   90.00
_cell.angle_beta   90.00
_cell.angle_gamma   90.00
#
_symmetry.space_group_name_H-M   'P 1'
#
loop_
_entity.id
_entity.type
_entity.pdbx_description
1 polymer ?
#
loop_
_entity_poly.entity_id
_entity_poly.type
_entity_poly.pdbx_seq_one_letter_code
_entity_poly.pdbx_strand_id
1 'polypeptide(L)'
;MSRATPLRDAIKASFYPFALERGFVRGKASSLFVPFRRTNGNKLQVFEIQWDKSHSPRFVVNFGEAPSDGCEFFGKKIDPEFLEPQHCPASGRLQRWRGGSMRTWFQISKPWAETLYTLKWSYTPGGGRGTTHRRLRRA
;
A
#
# COMPACT_ATOMS: atom_id res chain seq x y z
N MET A 1 -18.85 -10.50 11.09
CA MET A 1 -18.02 -9.65 10.21
C MET A 1 -16.54 -9.80 10.59
N SER A 2 -15.62 -9.86 9.61
CA SER A 2 -14.18 -9.95 9.90
C SER A 2 -13.64 -8.64 10.49
N ARG A 3 -12.70 -8.72 11.44
CA ARG A 3 -12.01 -7.55 12.01
C ARG A 3 -11.21 -6.74 10.96
N ALA A 4 -10.90 -7.32 9.80
CA ALA A 4 -10.23 -6.63 8.70
C ALA A 4 -11.16 -5.79 7.82
N THR A 5 -12.48 -6.01 7.88
CA THR A 5 -13.45 -5.38 6.96
C THR A 5 -13.35 -3.84 6.97
N PRO A 6 -13.31 -3.17 8.14
CA PRO A 6 -13.22 -1.71 8.16
C PRO A 6 -11.93 -1.16 7.52
N LEU A 7 -10.79 -1.84 7.72
CA LEU A 7 -9.53 -1.44 7.11
C LEU A 7 -9.57 -1.64 5.59
N ARG A 8 -10.12 -2.77 5.12
CA ARG A 8 -10.27 -3.06 3.69
C ARG A 8 -11.13 -2.00 3.02
N ASP A 9 -12.24 -1.62 3.65
CA ASP A 9 -13.17 -0.65 3.10
C ASP A 9 -12.58 0.77 3.11
N ALA A 10 -11.87 1.15 4.17
CA ALA A 10 -11.15 2.42 4.22
C ALA A 10 -10.07 2.53 3.12
N ILE A 11 -9.30 1.46 2.89
CA ILE A 11 -8.29 1.41 1.82
C ILE A 11 -8.94 1.47 0.44
N LYS A 12 -10.05 0.74 0.23
CA LYS A 12 -10.81 0.82 -1.03
C LYS A 12 -11.33 2.23 -1.30
N ALA A 13 -11.89 2.89 -0.28
CA ALA A 13 -12.50 4.20 -0.42
C ALA A 13 -11.47 5.33 -0.65
N SER A 14 -10.28 5.22 -0.04
CA SER A 14 -9.28 6.30 -0.08
C SER A 14 -8.13 6.03 -1.06
N PHE A 15 -7.54 4.84 -1.02
CA PHE A 15 -6.31 4.55 -1.74
C PHE A 15 -6.54 4.09 -3.19
N TYR A 16 -7.65 3.39 -3.47
CA TYR A 16 -7.89 2.92 -4.84
C TYR A 16 -8.13 4.08 -5.81
N PRO A 17 -9.00 5.07 -5.50
CA PRO A 17 -9.15 6.25 -6.34
C PRO A 17 -7.83 6.98 -6.55
N PHE A 18 -7.06 7.18 -5.47
CA PHE A 18 -5.73 7.78 -5.55
C PHE A 18 -4.79 7.03 -6.50
N ALA A 19 -4.77 5.69 -6.46
CA ALA A 19 -3.95 4.90 -7.39
C ALA A 19 -4.40 5.07 -8.85
N LEU A 20 -5.71 5.05 -9.09
CA LEU A 20 -6.29 5.24 -10.42
C LEU A 20 -5.97 6.65 -10.97
N GLU A 21 -6.07 7.69 -10.14
CA GLU A 21 -5.68 9.07 -10.49
C GLU A 21 -4.19 9.20 -10.86
N ARG A 22 -3.33 8.32 -10.33
CA ARG A 22 -1.91 8.22 -10.70
C ARG A 22 -1.65 7.38 -11.94
N GLY A 23 -2.70 7.01 -12.68
CA GLY A 23 -2.63 6.27 -13.93
C GLY A 23 -2.43 4.77 -13.75
N PHE A 24 -2.63 4.24 -12.54
CA PHE A 24 -2.67 2.79 -12.36
C PHE A 24 -4.01 2.23 -12.81
N VAL A 25 -3.97 1.07 -13.46
CA VAL A 25 -5.11 0.23 -13.78
C VAL A 25 -5.14 -0.92 -12.79
N ARG A 26 -6.32 -1.18 -12.24
CA ARG A 26 -6.53 -2.30 -11.32
C ARG A 26 -6.74 -3.59 -12.11
N GLY A 27 -5.99 -4.63 -11.76
CA GLY A 27 -6.16 -5.96 -12.34
C GLY A 27 -7.24 -6.80 -11.63
N LYS A 28 -7.41 -8.03 -12.10
CA LYS A 28 -8.32 -9.01 -11.47
C LYS A 28 -7.83 -9.35 -10.06
N ALA A 29 -8.62 -9.01 -9.05
CA ALA A 29 -8.28 -9.24 -7.66
C ALA A 29 -8.73 -10.63 -7.17
N SER A 30 -7.98 -11.18 -6.22
CA SER A 30 -8.38 -12.34 -5.42
C SER A 30 -8.81 -11.91 -4.01
N SER A 31 -9.10 -12.86 -3.13
CA SER A 31 -9.46 -12.59 -1.73
C SER A 31 -8.31 -12.00 -0.91
N LEU A 32 -7.06 -12.25 -1.34
CA LEU A 32 -5.84 -11.83 -0.65
C LEU A 32 -5.03 -10.79 -1.43
N PHE A 33 -5.11 -10.77 -2.76
CA PHE A 33 -4.25 -9.94 -3.59
C PHE A 33 -5.06 -8.97 -4.43
N VAL A 34 -4.68 -7.70 -4.41
CA VAL A 34 -5.29 -6.65 -5.22
C VAL A 34 -4.21 -5.99 -6.08
N PRO A 35 -4.06 -6.41 -7.35
CA PRO A 35 -3.00 -5.94 -8.22
C PRO A 35 -3.35 -4.61 -8.91
N PHE A 36 -2.32 -3.81 -9.14
CA PHE A 36 -2.33 -2.53 -9.86
C PHE A 36 -1.11 -2.47 -10.77
N ARG A 37 -1.27 -1.86 -11.94
CA ARG A 37 -0.20 -1.70 -12.92
C ARG A 37 -0.31 -0.39 -13.68
N ARG A 38 0.80 0.17 -14.12
CA ARG A 38 0.82 1.26 -15.10
C ARG A 38 2.07 1.18 -15.96
N THR A 39 1.94 1.66 -17.18
CA THR A 39 3.09 1.95 -18.04
C THR A 39 3.52 3.40 -17.82
N ASN A 40 4.81 3.61 -17.60
CA ASN A 40 5.41 4.93 -17.41
C ASN A 40 6.68 5.01 -18.28
N GLY A 41 6.55 5.55 -19.49
CA GLY A 41 7.60 5.47 -20.51
C GLY A 41 7.90 4.01 -20.86
N ASN A 42 9.18 3.64 -20.90
CA ASN A 42 9.63 2.28 -21.22
C ASN A 42 9.61 1.33 -20.01
N LYS A 43 8.87 1.69 -18.97
CA LYS A 43 8.82 0.93 -17.72
C LYS A 43 7.40 0.54 -17.36
N LEU A 44 7.20 -0.72 -17.02
CA LEU A 44 6.02 -1.21 -16.35
C LEU A 44 6.23 -1.12 -14.85
N GLN A 45 5.36 -0.39 -14.16
CA GLN A 45 5.33 -0.32 -12.71
C GLN A 45 4.13 -1.12 -12.21
N VAL A 46 4.39 -2.10 -11.36
CA VAL A 46 3.37 -2.96 -10.77
C VAL A 46 3.42 -2.87 -9.25
N PHE A 47 2.26 -2.92 -8.61
CA PHE A 47 2.19 -3.17 -7.18
C PHE A 47 0.92 -3.95 -6.85
N GLU A 48 0.92 -4.59 -5.70
CA GLU A 48 -0.25 -5.25 -5.17
C GLU A 48 -0.41 -4.98 -3.68
N ILE A 49 -1.66 -4.93 -3.25
CA ILE A 49 -2.00 -4.97 -1.83
C ILE A 49 -2.26 -6.43 -1.48
N GLN A 50 -1.42 -6.97 -0.60
CA GLN A 50 -1.56 -8.32 -0.08
C GLN A 50 -2.13 -8.27 1.34
N TRP A 51 -3.33 -8.83 1.51
CA TRP A 51 -4.02 -8.94 2.80
C TRP A 51 -3.50 -10.12 3.61
N ASP A 52 -3.57 -9.98 4.93
CA ASP A 52 -3.29 -11.07 5.86
C ASP A 52 -4.24 -12.26 5.64
N LYS A 53 -3.66 -13.46 5.52
CA LYS A 53 -4.40 -14.72 5.30
C LYS A 53 -5.34 -15.08 6.45
N SER A 54 -5.02 -14.64 7.67
CA SER A 54 -5.86 -14.85 8.85
C SER A 54 -6.94 -13.76 8.99
N HIS A 55 -7.13 -12.94 7.95
CA HIS A 55 -8.07 -11.82 7.94
C HIS A 55 -7.90 -10.86 9.13
N SER A 56 -6.66 -10.70 9.59
CA SER A 56 -6.30 -9.62 10.52
C SER A 56 -6.33 -8.28 9.77
N PRO A 57 -6.54 -7.14 10.46
CA PRO A 57 -6.46 -5.81 9.87
C PRO A 57 -4.99 -5.43 9.59
N ARG A 58 -4.35 -6.19 8.71
CA ARG A 58 -2.96 -6.03 8.28
C ARG A 58 -2.90 -6.27 6.78
N PHE A 59 -2.02 -5.52 6.13
CA PHE A 59 -1.66 -5.72 4.74
C PHE A 59 -0.21 -5.35 4.55
N VAL A 60 0.32 -5.74 3.41
CA VAL A 60 1.61 -5.29 2.88
C VAL A 60 1.41 -4.83 1.46
N VAL A 61 2.30 -3.99 0.96
CA VAL A 61 2.32 -3.60 -0.45
C VAL A 61 3.59 -4.17 -1.05
N ASN A 62 3.44 -5.09 -1.99
CA ASN A 62 4.56 -5.55 -2.81
C ASN A 62 4.58 -4.69 -4.08
N PHE A 63 5.75 -4.21 -4.50
CA PHE A 63 5.87 -3.35 -5.67
C PHE A 63 7.11 -3.71 -6.46
N GLY A 64 7.09 -3.41 -7.76
CA GLY A 64 8.19 -3.66 -8.65
C GLY A 64 8.13 -2.85 -9.93
N GLU A 65 9.26 -2.81 -10.61
CA GLU A 65 9.45 -2.14 -11.89
C GLU A 65 10.20 -3.07 -12.85
N ALA A 66 9.69 -3.17 -14.06
CA ALA A 66 10.25 -3.97 -15.15
C ALA A 66 10.20 -3.19 -16.46
N PRO A 67 10.93 -3.61 -17.50
CA PRO A 67 10.74 -3.08 -18.86
C PRO A 67 9.29 -3.25 -19.35
N SER A 68 8.82 -2.33 -20.19
CA SER A 68 7.44 -2.36 -20.71
C SER A 68 7.16 -3.51 -21.68
N ASP A 69 8.19 -4.14 -22.24
CA ASP A 69 8.13 -5.32 -23.11
C ASP A 69 8.22 -6.66 -22.35
N GLY A 70 8.26 -6.59 -21.02
CA GLY A 70 8.27 -7.74 -20.12
C GLY A 70 9.61 -7.91 -19.43
N CYS A 71 9.77 -9.02 -18.72
CA CYS A 71 11.07 -9.41 -18.19
C CYS A 71 11.24 -10.93 -18.20
N GLU A 72 12.50 -11.35 -18.08
CA GLU A 72 12.83 -12.76 -17.91
C GLU A 72 12.83 -13.11 -16.42
N PHE A 73 12.19 -14.23 -16.08
CA PHE A 73 12.15 -14.75 -14.72
C PHE A 73 12.34 -16.27 -14.79
N PHE A 74 13.39 -16.78 -14.14
CA PHE A 74 13.79 -18.19 -14.19
C PHE A 74 13.88 -18.76 -15.63
N GLY A 75 14.53 -18.04 -16.55
CA GLY A 75 14.72 -18.54 -17.92
C GLY A 75 13.50 -18.40 -18.84
N LYS A 76 12.40 -17.80 -18.36
CA LYS A 76 11.15 -17.64 -19.12
C LYS A 76 10.82 -16.17 -19.27
N LYS A 77 10.48 -15.76 -20.49
CA LYS A 77 9.93 -14.43 -20.75
C LYS A 77 8.50 -14.37 -20.24
N ILE A 78 8.24 -13.43 -19.33
CA ILE A 78 6.91 -13.15 -18.79
C ILE A 78 6.32 -11.96 -19.54
N ASP A 79 5.10 -12.13 -20.03
CA ASP A 79 4.35 -11.06 -20.70
C ASP A 79 4.09 -9.89 -19.72
N PRO A 80 4.18 -8.63 -20.17
CA PRO A 80 3.80 -7.46 -19.38
C PRO A 80 2.46 -7.58 -18.65
N GLU A 81 1.49 -8.26 -19.24
CA GLU A 81 0.15 -8.43 -18.66
C GLU A 81 0.13 -9.39 -17.46
N PHE A 82 1.10 -10.30 -17.37
CA PHE A 82 1.22 -11.27 -16.26
C PHE A 82 2.36 -10.94 -15.30
N LEU A 83 2.97 -9.76 -15.43
CA LEU A 83 3.99 -9.32 -14.50
C LEU A 83 3.41 -9.03 -13.11
N GLU A 84 4.04 -9.65 -12.12
CA GLU A 84 3.80 -9.44 -10.71
C GLU A 84 5.06 -8.84 -10.07
N PRO A 85 4.96 -8.17 -8.92
CA PRO A 85 6.12 -7.55 -8.26
C PRO A 85 7.30 -8.51 -8.06
N GLN A 86 7.06 -9.79 -7.79
CA GLN A 86 8.11 -10.79 -7.58
C GLN A 86 8.89 -11.16 -8.85
N HIS A 87 8.31 -10.93 -10.03
CA HIS A 87 8.97 -11.16 -11.31
C HIS A 87 9.91 -10.01 -11.67
N CYS A 88 9.68 -8.83 -11.09
CA CYS A 88 10.37 -7.61 -11.48
C CYS A 88 11.84 -7.62 -10.99
N PRO A 89 12.80 -7.19 -11.84
CA PRO A 89 14.21 -7.12 -11.48
C PRO A 89 14.48 -6.11 -10.36
N ALA A 90 13.72 -5.01 -10.34
CA ALA A 90 13.69 -4.07 -9.23
C ALA A 90 12.37 -4.25 -8.47
N SER A 91 12.42 -4.75 -7.24
CA SER A 91 11.23 -4.99 -6.43
C SER A 91 11.45 -4.69 -4.96
N GLY A 92 10.36 -4.51 -4.23
CA GLY A 92 10.36 -4.17 -2.83
C GLY A 92 9.05 -4.48 -2.13
N ARG A 93 9.08 -4.40 -0.81
CA ARG A 93 7.92 -4.66 0.04
C ARG A 93 7.79 -3.62 1.12
N LEU A 94 6.70 -2.86 1.07
CA LEU A 94 6.28 -2.01 2.16
C LEU A 94 5.47 -2.85 3.15
N GLN A 95 6.08 -3.12 4.29
CA GLN A 95 5.46 -3.89 5.36
C GLN A 95 5.72 -3.24 6.70
N ARG A 96 5.05 -3.76 7.72
CA ARG A 96 5.29 -3.35 9.10
C ARG A 96 6.72 -3.72 9.50
N TRP A 97 7.33 -2.95 10.40
CA TRP A 97 8.49 -3.46 11.12
C TRP A 97 8.17 -4.83 11.74
N ARG A 98 9.06 -5.82 11.55
CA ARG A 98 8.87 -7.18 12.07
C ARG A 98 8.82 -7.14 13.60
N GLY A 99 7.76 -7.68 14.19
CA GLY A 99 7.53 -7.58 15.64
C GLY A 99 7.08 -6.20 16.15
N GLY A 100 7.03 -5.17 15.30
CA GLY A 100 6.59 -3.83 15.69
C GLY A 100 5.09 -3.77 16.02
N SER A 101 4.70 -2.85 16.91
CA SER A 101 3.28 -2.59 17.20
C SER A 101 2.56 -1.98 16.00
N MET A 102 1.22 -1.94 16.01
CA MET A 102 0.43 -1.30 14.94
C MET A 102 0.75 0.19 14.73
N ARG A 103 1.44 0.83 15.70
CA ARG A 103 1.92 2.22 15.60
C ARG A 103 2.89 2.47 14.44
N THR A 104 3.53 1.41 13.94
CA THR A 104 4.48 1.48 12.83
C THR A 104 3.80 1.65 11.47
N TRP A 105 2.50 1.42 11.36
CA TRP A 105 1.69 1.74 10.17
C TRP A 105 0.72 2.89 10.41
N PHE A 106 0.12 2.94 11.59
CA PHE A 106 -0.96 3.86 11.89
C PHE A 106 -0.63 4.65 13.14
N GLN A 107 -0.79 5.96 13.07
CA GLN A 107 -0.74 6.78 14.26
C GLN A 107 -2.04 6.57 15.05
N ILE A 108 -2.03 5.59 15.98
CA ILE A 108 -3.20 5.17 16.76
C ILE A 108 -3.41 6.04 18.01
N SER A 109 -2.40 6.85 18.37
CA SER A 109 -2.45 7.78 19.50
C SER A 109 -2.23 9.21 19.05
N LYS A 110 -2.87 10.17 19.73
CA LYS A 110 -2.58 11.59 19.56
C LYS A 110 -1.08 11.86 19.77
N PRO A 111 -0.49 12.80 19.01
CA PRO A 111 0.81 13.36 19.37
C PRO A 111 0.76 13.92 20.79
N TRP A 112 1.79 13.67 21.59
CA TRP A 112 1.83 14.12 23.00
C TRP A 112 1.62 15.62 23.17
N ALA A 113 2.16 16.44 22.25
CA ALA A 113 1.96 17.88 22.25
C ALA A 113 0.48 18.27 22.16
N GLU A 114 -0.29 17.56 21.31
CA GLU A 114 -1.72 17.81 21.14
C GLU A 114 -2.54 17.27 22.33
N THR A 115 -2.11 16.17 22.94
CA THR A 115 -2.72 15.63 24.16
C THR A 115 -2.57 16.59 25.34
N LEU A 116 -1.36 17.13 25.54
CA LEU A 116 -1.08 18.07 26.62
C LEU A 116 -1.82 19.40 26.43
N TYR A 117 -1.92 19.88 25.20
CA TYR A 117 -2.63 21.12 24.88
C TYR A 117 -4.16 20.98 24.98
N THR A 118 -4.72 19.84 24.56
CA THR A 118 -6.18 19.66 24.52
C THR A 118 -6.76 19.01 25.77
N LEU A 119 -5.93 18.39 26.63
CA LEU A 119 -6.33 17.55 27.77
C LEU A 119 -7.34 16.45 27.41
N LYS A 120 -7.51 16.15 26.11
CA LYS A 120 -8.47 15.19 25.59
C LYS A 120 -7.72 13.96 25.12
N TRP A 121 -7.91 12.90 25.89
CA TRP A 121 -7.33 11.57 25.66
C TRP A 121 -7.95 10.84 24.46
N SER A 122 -9.18 11.21 24.06
CA SER A 122 -9.82 10.63 22.89
C SER A 122 -9.19 11.15 21.59
N TYR A 123 -8.90 10.22 20.67
CA TYR A 123 -8.37 10.49 19.34
C TYR A 123 -9.36 10.02 18.27
N THR A 124 -9.86 10.95 17.47
CA THR A 124 -10.59 10.66 16.24
C THR A 124 -9.71 11.12 15.07
N PRO A 125 -9.09 10.22 14.31
CA PRO A 125 -8.34 10.61 13.13
C PRO A 125 -9.29 11.27 12.12
N GLY A 126 -9.05 12.54 11.78
CA GLY A 126 -9.84 13.31 10.80
C GLY A 126 -10.41 14.66 11.28
N GLY A 127 -10.27 15.01 12.57
CA GLY A 127 -10.83 16.25 13.14
C GLY A 127 -9.90 17.48 13.18
N GLY A 128 -8.67 17.38 12.70
CA GLY A 128 -7.68 18.46 12.78
C GLY A 128 -7.58 19.26 11.47
N ARG A 129 -7.93 20.54 11.52
CA ARG A 129 -7.66 21.52 10.45
C ARG A 129 -6.16 21.50 10.12
N GLY A 130 -5.85 21.29 8.84
CA GLY A 130 -4.61 21.70 8.16
C GLY A 130 -3.29 21.28 8.81
N THR A 131 -2.59 20.29 8.25
CA THR A 131 -1.13 20.18 8.46
C THR A 131 -0.47 19.44 7.30
N THR A 132 0.13 20.25 6.41
CA THR A 132 1.39 20.06 5.70
C THR A 132 1.82 18.63 5.31
N HIS A 133 1.88 18.42 3.99
CA HIS A 133 2.69 17.39 3.34
C HIS A 133 4.13 17.37 3.87
N ARG A 134 4.43 16.45 4.79
CA ARG A 134 5.81 16.10 5.14
C ARG A 134 6.31 15.08 4.13
N ARG A 135 7.20 15.53 3.24
CA ARG A 135 7.95 14.72 2.26
C ARG A 135 8.45 13.41 2.91
N LEU A 136 8.07 12.28 2.32
CA LEU A 136 8.74 11.00 2.54
C LEU A 136 10.21 11.15 2.15
N ARG A 137 11.10 11.05 3.14
CA ARG A 137 12.53 10.86 2.90
C ARG A 137 12.72 9.46 2.34
N ARG A 138 13.40 9.39 1.19
CA ARG A 138 13.88 8.17 0.54
C ARG A 138 14.80 7.41 1.52
N ALA A 139 14.65 6.09 1.55
CA ALA A 139 15.74 5.16 1.80
C ALA A 139 16.01 4.46 0.46
#